data_AF-A0A3M5ZXB9-F1
#
_entry.id   AF-A0A3M5ZXB9-F1
#
_cell.length_a   1.000
_cell.length_b   1.000
_cell.length_c   1.000
_cell.angle_alpha   90.00
_cell.angle_beta   90.00
_cell.angle_gamma   90.00
#
_symmetry.space_group_name_H-M   'P 1'
#
loop_
_entity.id
_entity.type
_entity.pdbx_description
1 polymer ?
#
loop_
_entity_poly.entity_id
_entity_poly.type
_entity_poly.pdbx_seq_one_letter_code
_entity_poly.pdbx_strand_id
1 'polypeptide(L)' 'MLQQVFKQINIDGGELVQRIELLETQGDSTVLKMIDSSSASSLTDAQRNDFNN' A
#
# COMPACT_ATOMS: atom_id res chain seq x y z
N MET A 1 -12.44 -21.32 -2.85
CA MET A 1 -12.59 -20.14 -1.97
C MET A 1 -11.31 -19.35 -2.06
N LEU A 2 -11.35 -18.07 -2.41
CA LEU A 2 -10.16 -17.22 -2.27
C LEU A 2 -9.91 -17.08 -0.76
N GLN A 3 -8.88 -17.75 -0.24
CA GLN A 3 -8.49 -17.50 1.14
C GLN A 3 -7.87 -16.12 1.23
N GLN A 4 -8.17 -15.41 2.32
CA GLN A 4 -7.54 -14.12 2.60
C GLN A 4 -6.02 -14.31 2.60
N VAL A 5 -5.34 -13.68 1.63
CA VAL A 5 -3.91 -13.88 1.39
C VAL A 5 -3.07 -13.12 2.44
N PHE A 6 -3.50 -11.92 2.83
CA PHE A 6 -2.80 -11.06 3.78
C PHE A 6 -3.57 -10.86 5.08
N LYS A 7 -2.87 -10.99 6.20
CA LYS A 7 -3.38 -10.74 7.56
C LYS A 7 -3.24 -9.28 7.97
N GLN A 8 -2.15 -8.63 7.55
CA GLN A 8 -1.80 -7.27 7.98
C GLN A 8 -0.93 -6.58 6.93
N ILE A 9 -1.09 -5.27 6.83
CA ILE A 9 -0.28 -4.40 5.98
C ILE A 9 0.31 -3.33 6.88
N ASN A 10 1.64 -3.28 6.95
CA ASN A 10 2.38 -2.22 7.62
C ASN A 10 2.87 -1.22 6.57
N ILE A 11 2.65 0.07 6.80
CA ILE A 11 3.11 1.15 5.94
C ILE A 11 3.92 2.10 6.81
N ASP A 12 5.22 2.16 6.55
CA ASP A 12 6.16 2.98 7.30
C ASP A 12 6.71 4.12 6.43
N GLY A 13 6.87 5.27 7.07
CA GLY A 13 7.33 6.49 6.44
C GLY A 13 6.99 7.72 7.29
N GLY A 14 7.39 8.88 6.77
CA GLY A 14 7.00 10.18 7.32
C GLY A 14 6.03 10.85 6.37
N GLU A 15 6.47 11.93 5.74
CA GLU A 15 5.74 12.60 4.67
C GLU A 15 5.52 11.71 3.44
N LEU A 16 6.51 10.86 3.12
CA LEU A 16 6.46 9.88 2.04
C LEU A 16 6.57 8.45 2.60
N VAL A 17 5.89 7.52 1.94
CA VAL A 17 6.02 6.09 2.22
C VAL A 17 7.41 5.63 1.83
N GLN A 18 8.08 4.91 2.72
CA GLN A 18 9.44 4.39 2.49
C GLN A 18 9.43 2.86 2.41
N ARG A 19 8.54 2.22 3.17
CA ARG A 19 8.44 0.77 3.27
C ARG A 19 6.99 0.34 3.38
N ILE A 20 6.65 -0.72 2.66
CA ILE A 20 5.40 -1.46 2.85
C ILE A 20 5.77 -2.90 3.15
N GLU A 21 5.16 -3.46 4.19
CA GLU A 21 5.30 -4.88 4.53
C GLU A 21 3.93 -5.53 4.56
N LEU A 22 3.79 -6.59 3.76
CA LEU A 22 2.60 -7.41 3.65
C LEU A 22 2.85 -8.68 4.44
N LEU A 23 2.08 -8.90 5.50
CA LEU A 23 2.15 -10.11 6.32
C LEU A 23 1.11 -11.11 5.82
N GLU A 24 1.56 -12.23 5.28
CA GLU A 24 0.70 -13.28 4.74
C GLU A 24 0.13 -14.16 5.86
N THR A 25 -1.07 -14.70 5.62
CA THR A 25 -1.72 -15.60 6.60
C THR A 25 -0.93 -16.88 6.83
N GLN A 26 -0.07 -17.27 5.87
CA GLN A 26 0.79 -18.45 5.91
C GLN A 26 2.11 -18.23 6.67
N GLY A 27 2.40 -16.98 7.10
CA GLY A 27 3.58 -16.63 7.90
C GLY A 27 4.71 -15.96 7.13
N ASP A 28 4.63 -15.92 5.80
CA ASP A 28 5.58 -15.18 4.96
C ASP A 28 5.33 -13.66 5.00
N SER A 29 6.35 -12.90 4.59
CA SER A 29 6.25 -11.45 4.45
C SER A 29 6.82 -10.98 3.12
N THR A 30 6.07 -10.13 2.42
CA THR A 30 6.58 -9.40 1.26
C THR A 30 6.91 -7.98 1.65
N VAL A 31 8.11 -7.52 1.30
CA VAL A 31 8.60 -6.17 1.62
C VAL A 31 8.83 -5.38 0.34
N LEU A 32 8.17 -4.23 0.23
CA LEU A 32 8.42 -3.24 -0.81
C LEU A 32 9.17 -2.06 -0.22
N LYS A 33 10.24 -1.65 -0.89
CA LYS A 33 10.98 -0.41 -0.60
C LYS A 33 10.64 0.61 -1.67
N MET A 34 10.20 1.79 -1.24
CA MET A 34 9.83 2.87 -2.16
C MET A 34 11.09 3.68 -2.50
N ILE A 35 11.76 3.28 -3.57
CA ILE A 35 12.96 3.99 -4.08
C ILE A 35 12.48 5.18 -4.91
N ASP A 36 13.10 6.33 -4.70
CA ASP A 36 12.78 7.59 -5.40
C ASP A 36 11.30 8.01 -5.28
N SER A 37 10.71 7.80 -4.09
CA SER A 37 9.35 8.23 -3.80
C SER A 37 9.22 9.75 -3.94
N SER A 38 8.15 10.21 -4.60
CA SER A 38 7.80 11.62 -4.69
C SER A 38 6.32 11.84 -4.36
N SER A 39 5.99 13.01 -3.83
CA SER A 39 4.61 13.40 -3.59
C SER A 39 3.91 13.74 -4.90
N ALA A 40 2.76 13.14 -5.15
CA ALA A 40 1.87 13.60 -6.20
C ALA A 40 1.08 14.83 -5.75
N SER A 41 0.72 15.70 -6.70
CA SER A 41 -0.32 16.70 -6.50
C SER A 41 -1.67 16.04 -6.22
N SER A 42 -2.67 16.84 -5.81
CA SER A 42 -4.03 16.36 -5.51
C SER A 42 -4.59 15.40 -6.56
N LEU A 43 -5.41 14.44 -6.11
CA LEU A 43 -6.13 13.51 -6.97
C LEU A 43 -6.87 14.24 -8.10
N THR A 44 -6.78 13.67 -9.30
CA THR A 44 -7.62 14.04 -10.45
C THR A 44 -9.09 13.66 -10.20
N ASP A 45 -10.00 14.21 -10.98
CA ASP A 45 -11.44 13.93 -10.81
C ASP A 45 -11.78 12.46 -11.07
N ALA A 46 -11.11 11.83 -12.04
CA ALA A 46 -11.25 10.40 -12.32
C ALA A 46 -10.82 9.56 -11.11
N GLN A 47 -9.62 9.82 -10.57
CA GLN A 47 -9.12 9.11 -9.39
C GLN A 47 -10.00 9.33 -8.16
N ARG A 48 -10.54 10.54 -7.98
CA ARG A 48 -11.44 10.83 -6.85
C ARG A 48 -12.75 10.05 -6.95
N ASN A 49 -13.26 9.83 -8.16
CA ASN A 49 -14.46 9.03 -8.38
C ASN A 49 -14.24 7.54 -8.05
N ASP A 50 -13.02 7.01 -8.26
CA ASP A 50 -12.67 5.63 -7.90
C ASP A 50 -12.75 5.35 -6.39
N PHE A 51 -12.60 6.37 -5.53
CA PHE A 51 -12.77 6.23 -4.07
C PHE A 51 -14.23 6.30 -3.60
N ASN A 52 -15.15 6.77 -4.45
CA ASN A 52 -16.56 6.99 -4.10
C ASN A 52 -17.49 5.86 -4.57
N ASN A 53 -16.97 4.82 -5.24
CA ASN A 53 -17.70 3.64 -5.71
C ASN A 53 -17.25 2.38 -4.96
#